data_AF-A0ABD1T2C7-F1
#
_entry.id   AF-A0ABD1T2C7-F1
#
_cell.length_a   1.000
_cell.length_b   1.000
_cell.length_c   1.000
_cell.angle_alpha   90.00
_cell.angle_beta   90.00
_cell.angle_gamma   90.00
#
_symmetry.space_group_name_H-M   'P 1'
#
loop_
_entity.id
_entity.type
_entity.pdbx_description
1 polymer ?
#
loop_
_entity_poly.entity_id
_entity_poly.type
_entity_poly.pdbx_seq_one_letter_code
_entity_poly.pdbx_strand_id
1 'polypeptide(L)'
;MSSTRGITIQRSIFYFTEVLHEKIDRETGIIIPKGLGKKPEDPLQAVKCIDTILIAFYEELPLCQIIKFAGIQASVEHVAETSKVHIIDLEIRNRIHYITLMQALSTRCKNPIEHLKITAVGIKSKQNVDQEC
;
A
#
# COMPACT_ATOMS: atom_id res chain seq x y z
N MET A 1 30.22 -2.95 -12.02
CA MET A 1 30.04 -3.51 -10.67
C MET A 1 28.59 -3.40 -10.17
N SER A 2 27.77 -2.47 -10.70
CA SER A 2 26.32 -2.42 -10.50
C SER A 2 25.54 -3.00 -11.70
N SER A 3 24.36 -3.58 -11.46
CA SER A 3 23.48 -4.10 -12.53
C SER A 3 22.04 -4.29 -12.03
N THR A 4 21.04 -3.91 -12.84
CA THR A 4 19.61 -4.11 -12.54
C THR A 4 19.15 -5.57 -12.59
N ARG A 5 19.89 -6.42 -13.30
CA ARG A 5 19.58 -7.85 -13.49
C ARG A 5 20.64 -8.78 -12.89
N GLY A 6 21.61 -8.20 -12.16
CA GLY A 6 22.70 -8.93 -11.51
C GLY A 6 22.26 -9.63 -10.21
N ILE A 7 23.23 -10.16 -9.48
CA ILE A 7 22.98 -10.72 -8.14
C ILE A 7 22.56 -9.63 -7.14
N THR A 8 22.03 -10.03 -5.99
CA THR A 8 21.46 -9.11 -4.97
C THR A 8 22.33 -7.90 -4.66
N ILE A 9 23.64 -8.09 -4.47
CA ILE A 9 24.55 -6.98 -4.18
C ILE A 9 24.70 -6.02 -5.37
N GLN A 10 24.76 -6.52 -6.60
CA GLN A 10 24.88 -5.70 -7.81
C GLN A 10 23.61 -4.88 -8.06
N ARG A 11 22.44 -5.45 -7.78
CA ARG A 11 21.13 -4.76 -7.83
C ARG A 11 21.03 -3.69 -6.76
N SER A 12 21.46 -4.01 -5.54
CA SER A 12 21.47 -3.06 -4.42
C SER A 12 22.36 -1.86 -4.76
N ILE A 13 23.62 -2.12 -5.15
CA ILE A 13 24.56 -1.06 -5.55
C ILE A 13 23.94 -0.19 -6.66
N PHE A 14 23.32 -0.81 -7.68
CA PHE A 14 22.67 -0.05 -8.76
C PHE A 14 21.65 0.96 -8.22
N TYR A 15 20.65 0.52 -7.45
CA TYR A 15 19.60 1.42 -6.97
C TYR A 15 20.10 2.45 -5.96
N PHE A 16 21.06 2.09 -5.09
CA PHE A 16 21.66 3.04 -4.15
C PHE A 16 22.48 4.11 -4.86
N THR A 17 23.29 3.74 -5.87
CA THR A 17 24.06 4.71 -6.65
C THR A 17 23.14 5.71 -7.36
N GLU A 18 22.05 5.25 -7.97
CA GLU A 18 21.08 6.12 -8.65
C GLU A 18 20.45 7.16 -7.69
N VAL A 19 19.96 6.71 -6.52
CA VAL A 19 19.34 7.62 -5.54
C VAL A 19 20.35 8.60 -4.94
N LEU A 20 21.61 8.18 -4.76
CA LEU A 20 22.67 9.07 -4.29
C LEU A 20 23.02 10.15 -5.31
N HIS A 21 23.11 9.80 -6.61
CA HIS A 21 23.30 10.79 -7.66
C HIS A 21 22.13 11.78 -7.70
N GLU A 22 20.87 11.30 -7.67
CA GLU A 22 19.69 12.18 -7.65
C GLU A 22 19.73 13.16 -6.46
N LYS A 23 20.13 12.67 -5.27
CA LYS A 23 20.27 13.52 -4.09
C LYS A 23 21.34 14.60 -4.29
N ILE A 24 22.50 14.24 -4.82
CA ILE A 24 23.61 15.18 -5.07
C ILE A 24 23.19 16.23 -6.10
N ASP A 25 22.57 15.83 -7.20
CA ASP A 25 22.08 16.75 -8.24
C ASP A 25 21.09 17.75 -7.65
N ARG A 26 20.15 17.27 -6.82
CA ARG A 26 19.19 18.12 -6.11
C ARG A 26 19.85 19.12 -5.17
N GLU A 27 20.87 18.70 -4.42
CA GLU A 27 21.58 19.55 -3.45
C GLU A 27 22.54 20.54 -4.11
N THR A 28 23.05 20.21 -5.30
CA THR A 28 23.95 21.07 -6.09
C THR A 28 23.21 22.00 -7.06
N GLY A 29 21.88 21.90 -7.12
CA GLY A 29 21.03 22.72 -8.00
C GLY A 29 21.06 22.29 -9.47
N ILE A 30 21.62 21.12 -9.78
CA ILE A 30 21.57 20.53 -11.11
C ILE A 30 20.17 19.92 -11.27
N ILE A 31 19.30 20.60 -12.04
CA ILE A 31 17.98 20.08 -12.36
C ILE A 31 18.12 19.04 -13.48
N ILE A 32 18.49 17.82 -13.14
CA ILE A 32 18.34 16.68 -14.04
C ILE A 32 16.86 16.25 -13.97
N PRO A 33 16.17 16.02 -15.10
CA PRO A 33 14.84 15.40 -15.08
C PRO A 33 14.92 14.10 -14.29
N LYS A 34 14.05 13.97 -13.27
CA LYS A 34 14.00 12.86 -12.30
C LYS A 34 14.31 11.50 -12.93
N GLY A 35 15.00 10.66 -12.16
CA GLY A 35 15.56 9.34 -12.48
C GLY A 35 14.89 8.51 -13.59
N LEU A 36 15.70 7.66 -14.23
CA LEU A 36 15.30 6.77 -15.33
C LEU A 36 14.58 7.49 -16.50
N GLY A 37 14.84 8.76 -16.79
CA GLY A 37 14.35 9.39 -18.02
C GLY A 37 12.84 9.27 -18.25
N LYS A 38 12.06 9.11 -17.19
CA LYS A 38 10.61 8.95 -17.31
C LYS A 38 9.98 10.33 -17.35
N LYS A 39 9.27 10.60 -18.45
CA LYS A 39 8.23 11.65 -18.50
C LYS A 39 7.37 11.53 -17.24
N PRO A 40 6.80 12.63 -16.72
CA PRO A 40 5.81 12.53 -15.65
C PRO A 40 4.77 11.48 -16.08
N GLU A 41 4.83 10.31 -15.43
CA GLU A 41 3.90 9.22 -15.70
C GLU A 41 2.51 9.74 -15.34
N ASP A 42 1.55 9.49 -16.22
CA ASP A 42 0.14 9.74 -15.93
C ASP A 42 -0.16 9.18 -14.53
N PRO A 43 -0.68 9.99 -13.58
CA PRO A 43 -0.99 9.53 -12.24
C PRO A 43 -1.80 8.23 -12.22
N LEU A 44 -2.67 8.03 -13.21
CA LEU A 44 -3.46 6.81 -13.34
C LEU A 44 -2.60 5.58 -13.71
N GLN A 45 -1.58 5.76 -14.57
CA GLN A 45 -0.63 4.70 -14.89
C GLN A 45 0.31 4.39 -13.73
N ALA A 46 0.74 5.41 -12.97
CA ALA A 46 1.53 5.22 -11.77
C ALA A 46 0.77 4.42 -10.70
N VAL A 47 -0.52 4.72 -10.48
CA VAL A 47 -1.38 3.97 -9.55
C VAL A 47 -1.57 2.52 -10.01
N LYS A 48 -1.90 2.28 -11.29
CA LYS A 48 -2.03 0.92 -11.83
C LYS A 48 -0.72 0.11 -11.75
N CYS A 49 0.42 0.77 -11.94
CA CYS A 49 1.74 0.15 -11.80
C CYS A 49 2.00 -0.26 -10.33
N ILE A 50 1.65 0.61 -9.38
CA ILE A 50 1.74 0.33 -7.94
C ILE A 50 0.85 -0.85 -7.56
N ASP A 51 -0.39 -0.91 -8.05
CA ASP A 51 -1.31 -2.04 -7.78
C ASP A 51 -0.74 -3.36 -8.30
N THR A 52 -0.15 -3.36 -9.50
CA THR A 52 0.48 -4.56 -10.10
C THR A 52 1.69 -5.02 -9.30
N ILE A 53 2.57 -4.09 -8.91
CA ILE A 53 3.74 -4.39 -8.07
C ILE A 53 3.30 -4.93 -6.72
N LEU A 54 2.25 -4.36 -6.13
CA LEU A 54 1.70 -4.82 -4.85
C LEU A 54 1.13 -6.21 -4.95
N ILE A 55 0.35 -6.52 -5.99
CA ILE A 55 -0.19 -7.86 -6.20
C ILE A 55 0.95 -8.88 -6.27
N ALA A 56 1.96 -8.64 -7.10
CA ALA A 56 3.14 -9.51 -7.18
C ALA A 56 3.86 -9.62 -5.82
N PHE A 57 3.96 -8.53 -5.06
CA PHE A 57 4.55 -8.54 -3.72
C PHE A 57 3.69 -9.31 -2.69
N TYR A 58 2.36 -9.29 -2.82
CA TYR A 58 1.42 -10.05 -1.99
C TYR A 58 1.47 -11.56 -2.30
N GLU A 59 1.72 -11.93 -3.55
CA GLU A 59 1.82 -13.32 -4.00
C GLU A 59 3.20 -13.93 -3.67
N GLU A 60 4.27 -13.17 -3.89
CA GLU A 60 5.64 -13.68 -3.76
C GLU A 60 6.21 -13.59 -2.33
N LEU A 61 5.66 -12.71 -1.47
CA LEU A 61 6.21 -12.49 -0.13
C LEU A 61 5.16 -12.66 0.98
N PRO A 62 5.41 -13.54 1.98
CA PRO A 62 4.47 -13.77 3.07
C PRO A 62 4.35 -12.57 4.00
N LEU A 63 5.34 -11.66 4.00
CA LEU A 63 5.39 -10.49 4.88
C LEU A 63 4.10 -9.67 4.82
N CYS A 64 3.58 -9.48 3.61
CA CYS A 64 2.38 -8.71 3.37
C CYS A 64 1.12 -9.38 3.93
N GLN A 65 1.05 -10.70 3.88
CA GLN A 65 -0.04 -11.48 4.47
C GLN A 65 0.05 -11.45 6.00
N ILE A 66 1.25 -11.63 6.55
CA ILE A 66 1.52 -11.61 8.00
C ILE A 66 1.07 -10.26 8.60
N ILE A 67 1.48 -9.14 8.00
CA ILE A 67 1.11 -7.81 8.48
C ILE A 67 -0.41 -7.61 8.46
N LYS A 68 -1.09 -8.06 7.39
CA LYS A 68 -2.55 -7.97 7.27
C LYS A 68 -3.27 -8.77 8.36
N PHE A 69 -2.89 -10.04 8.56
CA PHE A 69 -3.53 -10.87 9.58
C PHE A 69 -3.28 -10.36 10.99
N ALA A 70 -2.05 -9.92 11.28
CA ALA A 70 -1.72 -9.33 12.58
C ALA A 70 -2.56 -8.07 12.84
N GLY A 71 -2.69 -7.19 11.85
CA GLY A 71 -3.51 -5.97 11.97
C GLY A 71 -4.99 -6.25 12.15
N ILE A 72 -5.55 -7.22 11.42
CA ILE A 72 -6.94 -7.65 11.55
C ILE A 72 -7.17 -8.23 12.94
N GLN A 73 -6.31 -9.14 13.40
CA GLN A 73 -6.45 -9.78 14.70
C GLN A 73 -6.41 -8.75 15.83
N ALA A 74 -5.42 -7.85 15.82
CA ALA A 74 -5.31 -6.78 16.81
C ALA A 74 -6.56 -5.87 16.82
N SER A 75 -7.11 -5.56 15.64
CA SER A 75 -8.33 -4.76 15.52
C SER A 75 -9.55 -5.49 16.10
N VAL A 76 -9.70 -6.78 15.79
CA VAL A 76 -10.80 -7.63 16.29
C VAL A 76 -10.70 -7.79 17.80
N GLU A 77 -9.51 -7.95 18.37
CA GLU A 77 -9.33 -8.01 19.82
C GLU A 77 -9.67 -6.67 20.48
N HIS A 78 -9.21 -5.56 19.89
CA HIS A 78 -9.42 -4.23 20.45
C HIS A 78 -10.90 -3.84 20.55
N VAL A 79 -11.72 -4.22 19.56
CA VAL A 79 -13.15 -3.87 19.52
C VAL A 79 -14.08 -4.98 19.99
N ALA A 80 -13.54 -6.00 20.69
CA ALA A 80 -14.28 -7.22 21.09
C ALA A 80 -15.50 -6.95 21.98
N GLU A 81 -15.49 -5.87 22.76
CA GLU A 81 -16.57 -5.53 23.70
C GLU A 81 -17.61 -4.56 23.11
N THR A 82 -17.46 -4.18 21.84
CA THR A 82 -18.32 -3.18 21.19
C THR A 82 -19.13 -3.79 20.05
N SER A 83 -20.38 -3.36 19.89
CA SER A 83 -21.26 -3.74 18.77
C SER A 83 -21.21 -2.77 17.59
N LYS A 84 -20.67 -1.56 17.79
CA LYS A 84 -20.55 -0.51 16.77
C LYS A 84 -19.09 -0.18 16.53
N VAL A 85 -18.60 -0.50 15.34
CA VAL A 85 -17.19 -0.38 14.97
C VAL A 85 -17.07 0.60 13.81
N HIS A 86 -16.16 1.58 13.95
CA HIS A 86 -15.77 2.48 12.86
C HIS A 86 -14.28 2.32 12.58
N ILE A 87 -13.97 1.90 11.36
CA ILE A 87 -12.61 1.70 10.89
C ILE A 87 -12.23 2.86 9.99
N ILE A 88 -11.05 3.43 10.22
CA ILE A 88 -10.47 4.48 9.39
C ILE A 88 -9.25 3.89 8.71
N ASP A 89 -9.38 3.57 7.43
CA ASP A 89 -8.27 3.14 6.58
C ASP A 89 -7.56 4.36 6.00
N LEU A 90 -6.27 4.47 6.28
CA LEU A 90 -5.44 5.58 5.86
C LEU A 90 -4.78 5.37 4.49
N GLU A 91 -4.86 4.15 3.94
CA GLU A 91 -4.24 3.79 2.67
C GLU A 91 -5.13 2.77 1.93
N ILE A 92 -6.16 3.27 1.21
CA ILE A 92 -6.97 2.41 0.33
C ILE A 92 -6.10 1.91 -0.82
N ARG A 93 -5.49 0.74 -0.63
CA ARG A 93 -4.77 0.02 -1.70
C ARG A 93 -5.71 -1.00 -2.32
N ASN A 94 -5.80 -2.18 -1.71
CA ASN A 94 -6.76 -3.22 -2.07
C ASN A 94 -7.79 -3.42 -0.96
N ARG A 95 -9.07 -3.44 -1.32
CA ARG A 95 -10.20 -3.62 -0.38
C ARG A 95 -10.34 -5.06 0.14
N ILE A 96 -9.45 -5.97 -0.28
CA ILE A 96 -9.50 -7.41 0.03
C ILE A 96 -9.43 -7.66 1.54
N HIS A 97 -8.64 -6.89 2.26
CA HIS A 97 -8.45 -7.09 3.70
C HIS A 97 -9.73 -6.84 4.52
N TYR A 98 -10.67 -6.04 4.01
CA TYR A 98 -11.96 -5.83 4.68
C TYR A 98 -12.85 -7.07 4.66
N ILE A 99 -12.74 -7.93 3.64
CA ILE A 99 -13.52 -9.17 3.58
C ILE A 99 -13.11 -10.07 4.74
N THR A 100 -11.81 -10.27 4.93
CA THR A 100 -11.26 -11.06 6.03
C THR A 100 -11.63 -10.46 7.39
N LEU A 101 -11.59 -9.14 7.52
CA LEU A 101 -11.98 -8.44 8.73
C LEU A 101 -13.48 -8.59 9.03
N MET A 102 -14.35 -8.41 8.04
CA MET A 102 -15.79 -8.60 8.17
C MET A 102 -16.11 -10.05 8.56
N GLN A 103 -15.45 -11.03 7.95
CA GLN A 103 -15.58 -12.43 8.33
C GLN A 103 -15.18 -12.65 9.79
N ALA A 104 -14.01 -12.15 10.23
CA ALA A 104 -13.54 -12.27 11.61
C ALA A 104 -14.44 -11.56 12.63
N LEU A 105 -15.05 -10.44 12.26
CA LEU A 105 -16.02 -9.73 13.10
C LEU A 105 -17.35 -10.48 13.18
N SER A 106 -17.78 -11.14 12.11
CA SER A 106 -19.07 -11.85 12.02
C SER A 106 -19.13 -13.12 12.85
N THR A 107 -17.99 -13.72 13.19
CA THR A 107 -17.90 -14.96 13.99
C THR A 107 -18.06 -14.73 15.49
N ARG A 108 -18.23 -13.48 15.93
CA ARG A 108 -18.38 -13.13 17.34
C ARG A 108 -19.72 -13.58 17.90
N CYS A 109 -19.69 -14.46 18.89
CA CYS A 109 -20.89 -14.85 19.63
C CYS A 109 -21.28 -13.84 20.71
N LYS A 110 -20.30 -13.18 21.34
CA LYS A 110 -20.50 -12.14 22.35
C LYS A 110 -20.33 -10.77 21.70
N ASN A 111 -21.26 -9.85 21.98
CA ASN A 111 -21.34 -8.52 21.36
C ASN A 111 -21.29 -8.56 19.82
N PRO A 112 -22.32 -9.14 19.17
CA PRO A 112 -22.42 -9.15 17.71
C PRO A 112 -22.31 -7.73 17.13
N ILE A 113 -21.73 -7.61 15.95
CA ILE A 113 -21.66 -6.31 15.26
C ILE A 113 -23.05 -5.90 14.79
N GLU A 114 -23.53 -4.78 15.33
CA GLU A 114 -24.76 -4.10 14.92
C GLU A 114 -24.50 -3.07 13.83
N HIS A 115 -23.33 -2.42 13.87
CA HIS A 115 -22.96 -1.38 12.91
C HIS A 115 -21.47 -1.43 12.61
N LEU A 116 -21.12 -1.60 11.34
CA LEU A 116 -19.76 -1.45 10.85
C LEU A 116 -19.71 -0.29 9.86
N LYS A 117 -18.89 0.72 10.16
CA LYS A 117 -18.56 1.80 9.25
C LYS A 117 -17.10 1.68 8.85
N ILE A 118 -16.82 1.80 7.56
CA ILE A 118 -15.46 1.87 7.05
C ILE A 118 -15.32 3.21 6.33
N THR A 119 -14.42 4.04 6.83
CA THR A 119 -14.01 5.28 6.17
C THR A 119 -12.61 5.10 5.64
N ALA A 120 -12.43 5.52 4.41
CA ALA A 120 -11.30 5.12 3.63
C ALA A 120 -10.71 6.41 3.06
N VAL A 121 -9.46 6.70 3.43
CA VAL A 121 -8.76 7.94 3.09
C VAL A 121 -7.94 7.69 1.84
N GLY A 122 -8.27 8.40 0.78
CA GLY A 122 -7.54 8.37 -0.48
C GLY A 122 -6.87 9.70 -0.76
N ILE A 123 -5.68 9.67 -1.36
CA ILE A 123 -5.11 10.85 -1.99
C ILE A 123 -5.85 11.03 -3.31
N LYS A 124 -6.59 12.14 -3.46
CA LYS A 124 -7.17 12.51 -4.75
C LYS A 124 -6.04 12.76 -5.76
N SER A 125 -5.70 11.78 -6.59
CA SER A 125 -5.26 12.13 -7.94
C SER A 125 -6.44 12.85 -8.60
N LYS A 126 -6.17 13.96 -9.31
CA LYS A 126 -7.23 14.70 -10.01
C LYS A 126 -7.99 13.72 -10.91
N GLN A 127 -9.28 13.51 -10.63
CA GLN A 127 -10.24 12.62 -11.29
C GLN A 127 -10.02 11.13 -10.94
N ASN A 128 -10.90 10.38 -10.26
CA ASN A 128 -12.35 10.45 -10.14
C ASN A 128 -12.79 10.16 -8.70
N VAL A 129 -13.68 11.00 -8.19
CA VAL A 129 -14.70 10.56 -7.23
C VAL A 129 -15.83 10.00 -8.10
N ASP A 130 -16.38 8.87 -7.69
CA ASP A 130 -17.52 8.13 -8.28
C ASP A 130 -17.18 6.94 -9.19
N GLN A 131 -17.12 5.78 -8.54
CA GLN A 131 -17.54 4.46 -9.04
C GLN A 131 -17.61 3.54 -7.81
N GLU A 132 -18.68 2.87 -7.40
CA GLU A 132 -20.08 2.69 -7.81
C GLU A 132 -20.79 2.22 -6.51
N CYS A 133 -22.11 2.42 -6.39
CA CYS A 133 -22.92 1.88 -5.29
C CYS A 133 -22.85 0.35 -5.22
#